data_AF-A0AAW3FFZ6-F1
#
_entry.id   AF-A0AAW3FFZ6-F1
#
_cell.length_a   1.000
_cell.length_b   1.000
_cell.length_c   1.000
_cell.angle_alpha   90.00
_cell.angle_beta   90.00
_cell.angle_gamma   90.00
#
_symmetry.space_group_name_H-M   'P 1'
#
loop_
_entity.id
_entity.type
_entity.pdbx_description
1 polymer ?
#
loop_
_entity_poly.entity_id
_entity_poly.type
_entity_poly.pdbx_seq_one_letter_code
_entity_poly.pdbx_strand_id
1 'polypeptide(L)'
;MKKILFIIIMLINSITTFSQNSDHVFHFDFDGRCVSYTGEFKNWESCTDCFMEFHDGKSILQLVDTRYGTFIFDVTKRGHDRQSNAMILVCTNKGETTTECTVIMGKEFILFLYDDVALKYHIQHTRQLK
;
A
#
# COMPACT_ATOMS: atom_id res chain seq x y z
N MET A 1 -34.02 -42.09 -20.23
CA MET A 1 -33.46 -41.21 -19.18
C MET A 1 -32.01 -40.79 -19.50
N LYS A 2 -31.69 -40.32 -20.72
CA LYS A 2 -30.33 -39.88 -21.09
C LYS A 2 -30.21 -38.39 -21.45
N LYS A 3 -31.35 -37.70 -21.65
CA LYS A 3 -31.38 -36.28 -22.03
C LYS A 3 -31.25 -35.31 -20.84
N ILE A 4 -31.66 -35.73 -19.64
CA ILE A 4 -31.59 -34.89 -18.43
C ILE A 4 -30.15 -34.79 -17.91
N LEU A 5 -29.34 -35.85 -18.08
CA LEU A 5 -27.96 -35.88 -17.61
C LEU A 5 -27.06 -34.83 -18.31
N PHE A 6 -27.33 -34.53 -19.59
CA PHE A 6 -26.58 -33.54 -20.36
C PHE A 6 -26.82 -32.10 -19.88
N ILE A 7 -28.03 -31.80 -19.39
CA ILE A 7 -28.39 -30.47 -18.91
C ILE A 7 -27.71 -30.18 -17.56
N ILE A 8 -27.64 -31.19 -16.68
CA ILE A 8 -26.97 -31.07 -15.38
C ILE A 8 -25.45 -30.87 -15.55
N ILE A 9 -24.82 -31.54 -16.52
CA ILE A 9 -23.38 -31.38 -16.79
C ILE A 9 -23.06 -30.00 -17.40
N MET A 10 -23.94 -29.41 -18.20
CA MET A 10 -23.75 -28.03 -18.70
C MET A 10 -23.96 -26.96 -17.61
N LEU A 11 -24.83 -27.22 -16.63
CA LEU A 11 -25.01 -26.33 -15.47
C LEU A 11 -23.81 -26.36 -14.51
N ILE A 12 -23.10 -27.48 -14.38
CA ILE A 12 -21.89 -27.58 -13.55
C ILE A 12 -20.69 -26.88 -14.21
N ASN A 13 -20.60 -26.87 -15.54
CA ASN A 13 -19.54 -26.16 -16.28
C ASN A 13 -19.73 -24.64 -16.35
N SER A 14 -20.86 -24.10 -15.88
CA SER A 14 -21.11 -22.66 -15.82
C SER A 14 -20.81 -22.06 -14.44
N ILE A 15 -20.38 -22.88 -13.48
CA ILE A 15 -19.92 -22.44 -12.15
C ILE A 15 -18.39 -22.45 -12.11
N THR A 16 -17.75 -21.93 -13.15
CA THR A 16 -16.51 -21.18 -12.95
C THR A 16 -16.94 -19.75 -12.66
N THR A 17 -17.48 -19.53 -11.46
CA THR A 17 -17.37 -18.22 -10.82
C THR A 17 -15.89 -17.89 -10.86
N PHE A 18 -15.53 -17.04 -11.83
CA PHE A 18 -14.30 -16.30 -11.85
C PHE A 18 -14.11 -15.79 -10.43
N SER A 19 -13.18 -16.39 -9.70
CA SER A 19 -12.57 -15.75 -8.55
C SER A 19 -11.84 -14.55 -9.15
N GLN A 20 -12.55 -13.45 -9.35
CA GLN A 20 -11.93 -12.15 -9.54
C GLN A 20 -11.15 -11.91 -8.24
N ASN A 21 -9.86 -12.27 -8.24
CA ASN A 21 -8.92 -11.62 -7.34
C ASN A 21 -9.09 -10.13 -7.64
N SER A 22 -9.77 -9.43 -6.73
CA SER A 22 -9.90 -8.00 -6.82
C SER A 22 -8.54 -7.44 -6.41
N ASP A 23 -7.71 -7.19 -7.41
CA ASP A 23 -6.54 -6.34 -7.23
C ASP A 23 -7.07 -4.93 -6.98
N HIS A 24 -7.02 -4.48 -5.73
CA HIS A 24 -7.29 -3.10 -5.35
C HIS A 24 -6.01 -2.29 -5.46
N VAL A 25 -6.17 -1.04 -5.92
CA VAL A 25 -5.10 -0.04 -5.90
C VAL A 25 -5.54 1.08 -4.97
N PHE A 26 -4.80 1.30 -3.90
CA PHE A 26 -5.00 2.40 -2.98
C PHE A 26 -4.00 3.51 -3.33
N HIS A 27 -4.52 4.65 -3.78
CA HIS A 27 -3.71 5.83 -4.11
C HIS A 27 -3.74 6.83 -2.95
N PHE A 28 -2.58 7.34 -2.56
CA PHE A 28 -2.40 8.34 -1.51
C PHE A 28 -1.60 9.51 -2.06
N ASP A 29 -2.21 10.70 -2.05
CA ASP A 29 -1.52 11.96 -2.30
C ASP A 29 -1.00 12.53 -0.98
N PHE A 30 0.15 13.21 -1.01
CA PHE A 30 0.77 13.80 0.17
C PHE A 30 0.91 15.31 0.03
N ASP A 31 0.54 16.06 1.08
CA ASP A 31 0.72 17.52 1.18
C ASP A 31 1.96 17.91 2.01
N GLY A 32 2.64 16.93 2.61
CA GLY A 32 3.74 17.16 3.52
C GLY A 32 4.61 15.93 3.77
N ARG A 33 5.85 16.18 4.17
CA ARG A 33 6.82 15.15 4.56
C ARG A 33 7.79 15.68 5.61
N CYS A 34 8.19 14.82 6.54
CA CYS A 34 9.29 15.07 7.48
C CYS A 34 10.23 13.86 7.56
N VAL A 35 11.52 14.14 7.83
CA VAL A 35 12.59 13.15 7.96
C VAL A 35 13.09 13.15 9.40
N SER A 36 13.33 11.97 9.98
CA SER A 36 13.87 11.84 11.32
C SER A 36 14.94 10.74 11.40
N TYR A 37 16.04 11.07 12.08
CA TYR A 37 17.09 10.12 12.49
C TYR A 37 17.00 9.75 13.97
N THR A 38 16.05 10.38 14.70
CA THR A 38 15.90 10.24 16.17
C THR A 38 14.54 9.66 16.56
N GLY A 39 13.63 9.48 15.60
CA GLY A 39 12.23 9.13 15.82
C GLY A 39 11.31 10.33 16.09
N GLU A 40 11.87 11.51 16.36
CA GLU A 40 11.08 12.75 16.48
C GLU A 40 10.86 13.39 15.11
N PHE A 41 9.60 13.60 14.74
CA PHE A 41 9.21 14.32 13.54
C PHE A 41 8.92 15.79 13.86
N LYS A 42 9.60 16.71 13.18
CA LYS A 42 9.39 18.16 13.29
C LYS A 42 9.06 18.73 11.91
N ASN A 43 8.08 19.64 11.88
CA ASN A 43 7.60 20.42 10.73
C ASN A 43 7.39 19.63 9.41
N TRP A 44 6.13 19.32 9.08
CA TRP A 44 5.75 18.52 7.92
C TRP A 44 5.43 19.34 6.65
N GLU A 45 5.48 20.68 6.72
CA GLU A 45 4.95 21.61 5.70
C GLU A 45 5.78 21.72 4.40
N SER A 46 6.49 20.66 3.98
CA SER A 46 7.28 20.73 2.75
C SER A 46 7.34 19.43 1.95
N CYS A 47 6.45 19.28 0.97
CA CYS A 47 6.65 18.55 -0.29
C CYS A 47 5.59 18.98 -1.30
N THR A 48 5.97 19.10 -2.57
CA THR A 48 5.02 19.08 -3.69
C THR A 48 5.27 17.80 -4.49
N ASP A 49 4.19 17.21 -5.01
CA ASP A 49 4.20 16.10 -5.99
C ASP A 49 4.71 14.74 -5.50
N CYS A 50 4.40 14.35 -4.26
CA CYS A 50 4.64 12.99 -3.77
C CYS A 50 3.34 12.19 -3.70
N PHE A 51 3.37 10.93 -4.14
CA PHE A 51 2.24 10.01 -4.02
C PHE A 51 2.69 8.58 -3.73
N MET A 52 1.73 7.75 -3.33
CA MET A 52 1.91 6.33 -3.08
C MET A 52 0.78 5.51 -3.66
N GLU A 53 1.13 4.37 -4.25
CA GLU A 53 0.17 3.35 -4.66
C GLU A 53 0.45 2.05 -3.91
N PHE A 54 -0.58 1.47 -3.31
CA PHE A 54 -0.54 0.12 -2.73
C PHE A 54 -1.42 -0.82 -3.55
N HIS A 55 -0.80 -1.83 -4.16
CA HIS A 55 -1.44 -2.87 -4.95
C HIS A 55 -1.58 -4.13 -4.10
N ASP A 56 -2.74 -4.35 -3.49
CA ASP A 56 -2.91 -5.41 -2.48
C ASP A 56 -2.76 -6.83 -3.06
N GLY A 57 -3.36 -7.10 -4.24
CA GLY A 57 -3.32 -8.39 -4.90
C GLY A 57 -1.94 -8.75 -5.45
N LYS A 58 -1.07 -7.75 -5.67
CA LYS A 58 0.32 -7.94 -6.08
C LYS A 58 1.31 -7.85 -4.93
N SER A 59 0.86 -7.44 -3.74
CA SER A 59 1.73 -7.21 -2.58
C SER A 59 2.88 -6.25 -2.92
N ILE A 60 2.56 -5.16 -3.66
CA ILE A 60 3.53 -4.15 -4.09
C ILE A 60 3.13 -2.78 -3.56
N LEU A 61 4.11 -2.01 -3.13
CA LEU A 61 3.97 -0.59 -2.82
C LEU A 61 4.92 0.23 -3.70
N GLN A 62 4.39 1.24 -4.37
CA GLN A 62 5.15 2.22 -5.14
C GLN A 62 5.08 3.58 -4.44
N LEU A 63 6.24 4.15 -4.11
CA LEU A 63 6.36 5.50 -3.56
C LEU A 63 7.09 6.36 -4.58
N VAL A 64 6.48 7.46 -4.99
CA VAL A 64 7.13 8.49 -5.80
C VAL A 64 7.40 9.69 -4.90
N ASP A 65 8.69 9.95 -4.67
CA ASP A 65 9.17 11.04 -3.84
C ASP A 65 10.00 12.00 -4.70
N THR A 66 9.63 13.29 -4.71
CA THR A 66 10.32 14.28 -5.55
C THR A 66 11.80 14.50 -5.20
N ARG A 67 12.22 14.22 -3.96
CA ARG A 67 13.63 14.36 -3.56
C ARG A 67 14.43 13.08 -3.75
N TYR A 68 13.80 11.93 -3.56
CA TYR A 68 14.50 10.64 -3.50
C TYR A 68 14.23 9.73 -4.71
N GLY A 69 13.29 10.08 -5.58
CA GLY A 69 12.91 9.32 -6.76
C GLY A 69 11.80 8.32 -6.50
N THR A 70 11.71 7.31 -7.36
CA THR A 70 10.69 6.26 -7.29
C THR A 70 11.24 5.02 -6.60
N PHE A 71 10.53 4.55 -5.60
CA PHE A 71 10.79 3.30 -4.89
C PHE A 71 9.68 2.30 -5.16
N ILE A 72 10.06 1.05 -5.38
CA ILE A 72 9.14 -0.06 -5.54
C ILE A 72 9.51 -1.12 -4.52
N PHE A 73 8.54 -1.49 -3.71
CA PHE A 73 8.71 -2.43 -2.62
C PHE A 73 7.82 -3.65 -2.83
N ASP A 74 8.37 -4.83 -2.58
CA ASP A 74 7.55 -6.00 -2.24
C ASP A 74 7.14 -5.87 -0.78
N VAL A 75 5.86 -6.02 -0.47
CA VAL A 75 5.33 -5.78 0.88
C VAL A 75 4.52 -6.96 1.39
N THR A 76 4.73 -7.32 2.65
CA THR A 76 3.93 -8.33 3.33
C THR A 76 3.22 -7.68 4.52
N LYS A 77 1.90 -7.90 4.61
CA LYS A 77 1.13 -7.43 5.76
C LYS A 77 1.56 -8.18 7.01
N ARG A 78 2.09 -7.45 8.00
CA ARG A 78 2.52 -8.00 9.29
C ARG A 78 1.40 -7.93 10.33
N GLY A 79 0.61 -6.87 10.31
CA GLY A 79 -0.42 -6.69 11.32
C GLY A 79 -1.26 -5.43 11.16
N HIS A 80 -2.09 -5.19 12.16
CA HIS A 80 -2.92 -4.00 12.29
C HIS A 80 -2.87 -3.58 13.76
N ASP A 81 -2.35 -2.39 14.02
CA ASP A 81 -2.50 -1.74 15.32
C ASP A 81 -3.89 -1.14 15.44
N ARG A 82 -4.73 -1.77 16.28
CA ARG A 82 -6.12 -1.34 16.49
C ARG A 82 -6.24 -0.04 17.28
N GLN A 83 -5.24 0.31 18.08
CA GLN A 83 -5.29 1.53 18.90
C GLN A 83 -5.16 2.78 18.01
N SER A 84 -4.23 2.73 17.06
CA SER A 84 -3.99 3.82 16.10
C SER A 84 -4.75 3.64 14.77
N ASN A 85 -5.44 2.51 14.60
CA ASN A 85 -6.06 2.09 13.33
C ASN A 85 -5.06 2.17 12.16
N ALA A 86 -3.87 1.62 12.37
CA ALA A 86 -2.77 1.66 11.42
C ALA A 86 -2.38 0.27 10.93
N MET A 87 -2.23 0.12 9.62
CA MET A 87 -1.76 -1.11 9.00
C MET A 87 -0.23 -1.14 8.99
N ILE A 88 0.34 -2.27 9.39
CA ILE A 88 1.80 -2.46 9.46
C ILE A 88 2.21 -3.45 8.36
N LEU A 89 3.08 -2.99 7.47
CA LEU A 89 3.67 -3.75 6.38
C LEU A 89 5.17 -3.87 6.60
N VAL A 90 5.75 -5.03 6.28
CA VAL A 90 7.19 -5.17 6.10
C VAL A 90 7.47 -5.14 4.61
N CYS A 91 8.54 -4.46 4.21
CA CYS A 91 8.86 -4.21 2.82
C CYS A 91 10.31 -4.53 2.49
N THR A 92 10.56 -4.91 1.23
CA THR A 92 11.91 -5.06 0.67
C THR A 92 11.99 -4.26 -0.62
N ASN A 93 13.02 -3.43 -0.77
CA ASN A 93 13.22 -2.60 -1.96
C ASN A 93 13.67 -3.47 -3.14
N LYS A 94 12.92 -3.48 -4.24
CA LYS A 94 13.17 -4.33 -5.41
C LYS A 94 14.46 -4.02 -6.19
N GLY A 95 15.19 -2.96 -5.82
CA GLY A 95 16.48 -2.57 -6.39
C GLY A 95 17.70 -2.73 -5.48
N GLU A 96 17.51 -3.01 -4.19
CA GLU A 96 18.58 -3.10 -3.19
C GLU A 96 18.44 -4.39 -2.39
N THR A 97 19.42 -5.28 -2.49
CA THR A 97 19.27 -6.69 -2.10
C THR A 97 19.14 -6.98 -0.60
N THR A 98 19.17 -5.98 0.30
CA THR A 98 19.30 -6.28 1.74
C THR A 98 18.54 -5.40 2.71
N THR A 99 17.90 -4.30 2.30
CA THR A 99 17.28 -3.41 3.30
C THR A 99 15.81 -3.73 3.48
N GLU A 100 15.52 -4.46 4.56
CA GLU A 100 14.15 -4.59 5.08
C GLU A 100 13.69 -3.24 5.63
N CYS A 101 12.49 -2.83 5.25
CA CYS A 101 11.84 -1.64 5.74
C CYS A 101 10.50 -1.98 6.39
N THR A 102 9.97 -1.05 7.19
CA THR A 102 8.62 -1.14 7.74
C THR A 102 7.81 0.06 7.27
N VAL A 103 6.61 -0.21 6.76
CA VAL A 103 5.63 0.83 6.42
C VAL A 103 4.48 0.77 7.41
N ILE A 104 4.18 1.89 8.04
CA ILE A 104 3.01 2.05 8.90
C ILE A 104 2.06 3.02 8.21
N MET A 105 0.95 2.48 7.72
CA MET A 105 -0.10 3.25 7.03
C MET A 105 -1.20 3.58 8.03
N GLY A 106 -1.21 4.84 8.48
CA GLY A 106 -2.27 5.40 9.32
C GLY A 106 -3.32 6.16 8.50
N LYS A 107 -4.30 6.73 9.18
CA LYS A 107 -5.37 7.51 8.55
C LYS A 107 -4.89 8.85 7.95
N GLU A 108 -3.92 9.48 8.60
CA GLU A 108 -3.45 10.84 8.28
C GLU A 108 -1.98 10.86 7.84
N PHE A 109 -1.30 9.73 7.92
CA PHE A 109 0.11 9.66 7.57
C PHE A 109 0.50 8.26 7.09
N ILE A 110 1.60 8.21 6.35
CA ILE A 110 2.33 6.98 6.09
C ILE A 110 3.77 7.16 6.56
N LEU A 111 4.23 6.24 7.40
CA LEU A 111 5.57 6.25 7.98
C LEU A 111 6.40 5.12 7.36
N PHE A 112 7.50 5.47 6.72
CA PHE A 112 8.54 4.57 6.24
C PHE A 112 9.69 4.54 7.24
N LEU A 113 10.07 3.36 7.66
CA LEU A 113 11.26 3.09 8.46
C LEU A 113 12.21 2.28 7.59
N TYR A 114 13.36 2.87 7.27
CA TYR A 114 14.39 2.28 6.42
C TYR A 114 15.75 2.55 7.05
N ASP A 115 16.47 1.48 7.43
CA ASP A 115 17.74 1.55 8.15
C ASP A 115 17.65 2.46 9.40
N ASP A 116 18.44 3.53 9.47
CA ASP A 116 18.46 4.53 10.54
C ASP A 116 17.58 5.76 10.24
N VAL A 117 16.83 5.74 9.13
CA VAL A 117 16.01 6.85 8.66
C VAL A 117 14.51 6.53 8.76
N ALA A 118 13.77 7.48 9.33
CA ALA A 118 12.32 7.48 9.35
C ALA A 118 11.77 8.62 8.49
N LEU A 119 10.92 8.31 7.51
CA LEU A 119 10.24 9.27 6.64
C LEU A 119 8.75 9.22 6.93
N LYS A 120 8.15 10.34 7.35
CA LYS A 120 6.71 10.44 7.59
C LYS A 120 6.09 11.37 6.56
N TYR A 121 5.21 10.82 5.75
CA TYR A 121 4.39 11.51 4.77
C TYR A 121 3.03 11.83 5.38
N HIS A 122 2.56 13.06 5.26
CA HIS A 122 1.22 13.45 5.67
C HIS A 122 0.27 13.24 4.49
N ILE A 123 -0.81 12.49 4.71
CA ILE A 123 -1.80 12.20 3.66
C ILE A 123 -2.61 13.46 3.45
N GLN A 124 -2.64 13.95 2.22
CA GLN A 124 -3.49 15.05 1.85
C GLN A 124 -4.94 14.66 2.12
N HIS A 125 -5.61 15.38 3.02
CA HIS A 125 -7.04 15.28 3.12
C HIS A 125 -7.64 15.85 1.85
N THR A 126 -8.14 14.99 0.98
CA THR A 126 -9.01 15.40 -0.12
C THR A 126 -10.22 16.09 0.50
N ARG A 127 -10.21 17.43 0.53
CA ARG A 127 -11.43 18.20 0.67
C ARG A 127 -12.29 17.78 -0.52
N GLN A 128 -13.42 17.16 -0.20
CA GLN A 128 -14.47 16.70 -1.12
C GLN A 128 -14.40 17.45 -2.46
N LEU A 129 -14.30 16.68 -3.55
CA LEU A 129 -14.75 17.15 -4.86
C LEU A 129 -16.12 17.83 -4.65
N LYS A 130 -16.14 19.15 -4.79
CA LYS A 130 -17.39 19.92 -4.87
C LYS A 130 -18.03 19.67 -6.22
#